data_AF-A0AAW6NKE7-F1
#
_entry.id   AF-A0AAW6NKE7-F1
#
_cell.length_a   1.000
_cell.length_b   1.000
_cell.length_c   1.000
_cell.angle_alpha   90.00
_cell.angle_beta   90.00
_cell.angle_gamma   90.00
#
_symmetry.space_group_name_H-M   'P 1'
#
loop_
_entity.id
_entity.type
_entity.pdbx_description
1 polymer ?
#
loop_
_entity_poly.entity_id
_entity_poly.type
_entity_poly.pdbx_seq_one_letter_code
_entity_poly.pdbx_strand_id
1 'polypeptide(L)'
;MAKPDWGELQQRFLSEHAATGVSPKEWCEAQGLNYATARRYIKNPSAQSVQKSAQKKVRTAQKEQSAEELVDDDGLTAQQRRFVAEYLKDGNATQAAIRAGYSKKSAEQIGYQLLQKTSVAQAIAQ
;
A
#
# COMPACT_ATOMS: atom_id res chain seq x y z
N MET A 1 -11.00 -16.48 -39.16
CA MET A 1 -10.17 -15.25 -39.17
C MET A 1 -9.03 -15.45 -38.19
N ALA A 2 -7.79 -15.41 -38.67
CA ALA A 2 -6.60 -15.63 -37.85
C ALA A 2 -6.52 -14.57 -36.74
N LYS A 3 -6.31 -15.01 -35.51
CA LYS A 3 -6.06 -14.08 -34.40
C LYS A 3 -4.72 -13.38 -34.70
N PRO A 4 -4.63 -12.05 -34.56
CA PRO A 4 -3.34 -11.38 -34.67
C PRO A 4 -2.40 -11.92 -33.58
N ASP A 5 -1.17 -12.26 -33.94
CA ASP A 5 -0.14 -12.72 -33.02
C ASP A 5 0.28 -11.57 -32.09
N TRP A 6 -0.40 -11.48 -30.94
CA TRP A 6 -0.18 -10.42 -29.96
C TRP A 6 1.26 -10.32 -29.46
N GLY A 7 2.01 -11.42 -29.46
CA GLY A 7 3.43 -11.43 -29.11
C GLY A 7 4.30 -10.71 -30.14
N GLU A 8 4.03 -10.93 -31.43
CA GLU A 8 4.74 -10.25 -32.51
C GLU A 8 4.40 -8.75 -32.53
N LEU A 9 3.14 -8.41 -32.27
CA LEU A 9 2.71 -7.03 -32.12
C LEU A 9 3.42 -6.32 -30.95
N GLN A 10 3.61 -6.99 -29.81
CA GLN A 10 4.37 -6.41 -28.70
C GLN A 10 5.84 -6.16 -29.08
N GLN A 11 6.48 -7.08 -29.80
CA GLN A 11 7.87 -6.88 -30.24
C GLN A 11 8.01 -5.72 -31.23
N ARG A 12 7.09 -5.61 -32.20
CA ARG A 12 7.05 -4.48 -33.14
C ARG A 12 6.85 -3.15 -32.41
N PHE A 13 5.93 -3.12 -31.45
CA PHE A 13 5.73 -1.93 -30.61
C PHE A 13 7.00 -1.54 -29.84
N LEU A 14 7.71 -2.49 -29.23
CA LEU A 14 8.94 -2.18 -28.49
C LEU A 14 10.04 -1.60 -29.39
N SER A 15 10.22 -2.14 -30.59
CA SER A 15 11.19 -1.62 -31.57
C SER A 15 10.82 -0.22 -32.07
N GLU A 16 9.53 0.00 -32.37
CA GLU A 16 9.05 1.28 -32.89
C GLU A 16 9.04 2.35 -31.79
N HIS A 17 8.59 2.02 -30.59
CA HIS A 17 8.66 2.90 -29.41
C HIS A 17 10.10 3.29 -29.06
N ALA A 18 11.08 2.39 -29.23
CA ALA A 18 12.48 2.73 -29.01
C ALA A 18 13.03 3.73 -30.04
N ALA A 19 12.50 3.71 -31.27
CA ALA A 19 12.96 4.56 -32.35
C ALA A 19 12.21 5.91 -32.43
N THR A 20 10.89 5.91 -32.20
CA THR A 20 10.01 7.07 -32.44
C THR A 20 9.33 7.59 -31.17
N GLY A 21 9.34 6.84 -30.07
CA GLY A 21 8.68 7.22 -28.82
C GLY A 21 7.15 7.26 -28.89
N VAL A 22 6.54 6.61 -29.88
CA VAL A 22 5.08 6.62 -30.08
C VAL A 22 4.32 5.96 -28.92
N SER A 23 3.20 6.57 -28.53
CA SER A 23 2.34 6.05 -27.46
C SER A 23 1.69 4.71 -27.84
N PRO A 24 1.42 3.78 -26.90
CA PRO A 24 0.72 2.53 -27.19
C PRO A 24 -0.64 2.73 -27.86
N LYS A 25 -1.29 3.87 -27.61
CA LYS A 25 -2.58 4.20 -28.21
C LYS A 25 -2.42 4.52 -29.69
N GLU A 26 -1.54 5.45 -30.03
CA GLU A 26 -1.23 5.84 -31.42
C GLU A 26 -0.69 4.66 -32.23
N TRP A 27 0.13 3.81 -31.62
CA TRP A 27 0.62 2.61 -32.28
C TRP A 27 -0.51 1.62 -32.61
N CYS A 28 -1.46 1.40 -31.69
CA CYS A 28 -2.62 0.56 -31.96
C CYS A 28 -3.51 1.16 -33.06
N GLU A 29 -3.71 2.48 -33.06
CA GLU A 29 -4.47 3.21 -34.07
C GLU A 29 -3.81 3.10 -35.46
N ALA A 30 -2.48 3.22 -35.54
CA ALA A 30 -1.72 3.05 -36.78
C ALA A 30 -1.77 1.62 -37.34
N GLN A 31 -1.85 0.61 -36.47
CA GLN A 31 -2.00 -0.80 -36.86
C GLN A 31 -3.48 -1.18 -37.16
N GLY A 32 -4.43 -0.24 -37.04
CA GLY A 32 -5.87 -0.52 -37.22
C GLY A 32 -6.45 -1.46 -36.16
N LEU A 33 -5.78 -1.58 -35.01
CA LEU A 33 -6.16 -2.47 -33.92
C LEU A 33 -6.98 -1.72 -32.87
N ASN A 34 -7.99 -2.38 -32.31
CA ASN A 34 -8.77 -1.82 -31.22
C ASN A 34 -7.88 -1.68 -29.97
N TYR A 35 -7.56 -0.43 -29.59
CA TYR A 35 -6.75 -0.12 -28.41
C TYR A 35 -7.27 -0.78 -27.13
N ALA A 36 -8.59 -0.90 -26.95
CA ALA A 36 -9.17 -1.47 -25.75
C ALA A 36 -8.86 -2.96 -25.57
N THR A 37 -8.70 -3.68 -26.69
CA THR A 37 -8.27 -5.08 -26.73
C THR A 37 -6.75 -5.18 -26.67
N ALA A 38 -6.07 -4.34 -27.45
CA ALA A 38 -4.62 -4.32 -27.60
C ALA A 38 -3.88 -3.99 -26.30
N ARG A 39 -4.39 -3.05 -25.48
CA ARG A 39 -3.82 -2.68 -24.17
C ARG A 39 -3.75 -3.83 -23.15
N ARG A 40 -4.49 -4.94 -23.37
CA ARG A 40 -4.43 -6.13 -22.50
C ARG A 40 -3.15 -6.94 -22.74
N TYR A 41 -2.59 -6.84 -23.94
CA TYR A 41 -1.46 -7.65 -24.40
C TYR A 41 -0.20 -6.81 -24.67
N ILE A 42 -0.34 -5.60 -25.22
CA ILE A 42 0.78 -4.70 -25.50
C ILE A 42 1.11 -3.91 -24.23
N LYS A 43 2.22 -4.29 -23.61
CA LYS A 43 2.71 -3.68 -22.36
C LYS A 43 3.75 -2.62 -22.68
N ASN A 44 3.53 -1.37 -22.25
CA ASN A 44 4.61 -0.39 -22.21
C ASN A 44 5.44 -0.61 -20.93
N PRO A 45 6.70 -1.06 -21.02
CA PRO A 45 7.54 -1.27 -19.85
C PRO A 45 7.86 0.03 -19.09
N SER A 46 7.75 1.20 -19.72
CA SER A 46 8.02 2.49 -19.08
C SER A 46 6.91 2.94 -18.11
N ALA A 47 5.64 2.62 -18.41
CA ALA A 47 4.51 3.07 -17.60
C ALA A 47 4.23 2.20 -16.35
N GLN A 48 4.76 0.97 -16.28
CA GLN A 48 4.43 0.06 -15.18
C GLN A 48 5.47 -0.10 -14.09
N SER A 49 6.71 0.34 -14.30
CA SER A 49 7.74 0.31 -13.25
C SER A 49 7.77 1.58 -12.39
N VAL A 50 7.16 2.68 -12.84
CA VAL A 50 7.23 3.97 -12.12
C VAL A 50 5.92 4.32 -11.38
N GLN A 51 4.73 3.96 -11.89
CA GLN A 51 3.47 4.43 -11.27
C GLN A 51 2.83 3.45 -10.28
N LYS A 52 3.17 2.15 -10.29
CA LYS A 52 2.59 1.17 -9.35
C LYS A 52 3.42 0.94 -8.08
N SER A 53 4.67 1.40 -8.08
CA SER A 53 5.58 1.42 -6.93
C SER A 53 5.49 2.73 -6.14
N ALA A 54 5.04 3.84 -6.76
CA ALA A 54 4.97 5.15 -6.12
C ALA A 54 3.62 5.52 -5.47
N GLN A 55 2.55 4.72 -5.57
CA GLN A 55 1.30 5.00 -4.82
C GLN A 55 1.06 4.02 -3.66
N LYS A 56 1.71 2.85 -3.68
CA LYS A 56 1.66 1.90 -2.57
C LYS A 56 2.81 2.11 -1.55
N LYS A 57 3.94 2.71 -1.95
CA LYS A 57 5.05 2.98 -1.02
C LYS A 57 4.91 4.28 -0.21
N VAL A 58 4.30 5.34 -0.73
CA VAL A 58 4.13 6.59 0.05
C VAL A 58 3.03 6.52 1.10
N ARG A 59 2.00 5.68 0.93
CA ARG A 59 0.96 5.51 1.96
C ARG A 59 1.30 4.53 3.09
N THR A 60 2.24 3.61 2.85
CA THR A 60 2.65 2.63 3.87
C THR A 60 3.87 3.12 4.66
N ALA A 61 4.81 3.86 4.06
CA ALA A 61 6.00 4.32 4.79
C ALA A 61 5.79 5.61 5.61
N GLN A 62 4.86 6.50 5.24
CA GLN A 62 4.64 7.76 5.98
C GLN A 62 3.74 7.63 7.22
N LYS A 63 3.12 6.47 7.46
CA LYS A 63 2.31 6.25 8.66
C LYS A 63 3.11 5.63 9.81
N GLU A 64 4.24 5.01 9.50
CA GLU A 64 5.06 4.31 10.49
C GLU A 64 6.23 5.19 11.00
N GLN A 65 6.65 6.21 10.23
CA GLN A 65 7.78 7.08 10.62
C GLN A 65 7.44 8.28 11.53
N SER A 66 6.16 8.54 11.87
CA SER A 66 5.80 9.63 12.80
C SER A 66 5.18 9.14 14.12
N ALA A 67 5.15 7.82 14.36
CA ALA A 67 4.68 7.25 15.63
C ALA A 67 5.83 6.96 16.62
N GLU A 68 7.09 7.12 16.19
CA GLU A 68 8.27 6.72 16.96
C GLU A 68 8.99 7.88 17.69
N GLU A 69 8.62 9.14 17.46
CA GLU A 69 9.20 10.26 18.23
C GLU A 69 8.25 10.67 19.35
N LEU A 70 8.82 10.87 20.55
CA LEU A 70 8.20 11.03 21.87
C LEU A 70 7.98 9.71 22.64
N VAL A 71 9.07 8.95 22.83
CA VAL A 71 9.14 8.00 23.95
C VAL A 71 9.35 8.82 25.23
N ASP A 72 8.33 8.87 26.06
CA ASP A 72 8.44 9.41 27.41
C ASP A 72 9.10 8.37 28.35
N ASP A 73 9.52 8.78 29.56
CA ASP A 73 10.29 8.00 30.57
C ASP A 73 9.78 6.56 30.86
N ASP A 74 8.50 6.28 30.56
CA ASP A 74 7.84 4.98 30.79
C ASP A 74 8.02 3.98 29.62
N GLY A 75 8.78 4.32 28.57
CA GLY A 75 9.08 3.43 27.44
C GLY A 75 7.88 3.09 26.55
N LEU A 76 6.78 3.84 26.67
CA LEU A 76 5.56 3.72 25.88
C LEU A 76 5.42 4.91 24.94
N THR A 77 4.97 4.66 23.71
CA THR A 77 4.58 5.75 22.82
C THR A 77 3.27 6.39 23.30
N ALA A 78 3.05 7.66 22.95
CA ALA A 78 1.81 8.37 23.27
C ALA A 78 0.55 7.60 22.85
N GLN A 79 0.63 6.86 21.74
CA GLN A 79 -0.48 6.04 21.25
C GLN A 79 -0.75 4.81 22.12
N GLN A 80 0.31 4.16 22.61
CA GLN A 80 0.19 3.02 23.52
C GLN A 80 -0.33 3.45 24.90
N ARG A 81 0.10 4.61 25.41
CA ARG A 81 -0.46 5.19 26.65
C ARG A 81 -1.95 5.44 26.53
N ARG A 82 -2.40 6.02 25.41
CA ARG A 82 -3.83 6.22 25.14
C ARG A 82 -4.56 4.88 25.04
N PHE A 83 -3.94 3.86 24.44
CA PHE A 83 -4.51 2.50 24.44
C PHE A 83 -4.68 1.95 25.84
N VAL A 84 -3.67 2.03 26.71
CA VAL A 84 -3.75 1.57 28.11
C VAL A 84 -4.86 2.31 28.86
N ALA A 85 -4.92 3.64 28.75
CA ALA A 85 -5.94 4.45 29.41
C ALA A 85 -7.37 4.12 28.94
N GLU A 86 -7.57 3.80 27.66
CA GLU A 86 -8.88 3.38 27.16
C GLU A 86 -9.19 1.92 27.54
N TYR A 87 -8.20 1.02 27.48
CA TYR A 87 -8.36 -0.38 27.85
C TYR A 87 -8.74 -0.54 29.32
N LEU A 88 -8.13 0.25 30.21
CA LEU A 88 -8.47 0.25 31.63
C LEU A 88 -9.89 0.76 31.93
N LYS A 89 -10.54 1.50 31.01
CA LYS A 89 -11.91 1.97 31.19
C LYS A 89 -12.96 0.90 30.89
N ASP A 90 -12.77 0.14 29.81
CA ASP A 90 -13.81 -0.75 29.27
C ASP A 90 -13.36 -2.21 29.03
N GLY A 91 -12.08 -2.53 29.23
CA GLY A 91 -11.54 -3.88 29.06
C GLY A 91 -11.58 -4.41 27.63
N ASN A 92 -11.88 -3.55 26.64
CA ASN A 92 -12.03 -3.97 25.25
C ASN A 92 -10.83 -3.51 24.42
N ALA A 93 -9.92 -4.44 24.13
CA ALA A 93 -8.70 -4.14 23.38
C ALA A 93 -8.97 -3.57 21.98
N THR A 94 -9.98 -4.08 21.29
CA THR A 94 -10.35 -3.60 19.94
C THR A 94 -10.84 -2.15 20.01
N GLN A 95 -11.73 -1.83 20.95
CA GLN A 95 -12.25 -0.47 21.09
C GLN A 95 -11.20 0.50 21.62
N ALA A 96 -10.39 0.07 22.58
CA ALA A 96 -9.25 0.83 23.09
C ALA A 96 -8.27 1.19 21.96
N ALA A 97 -7.97 0.23 21.07
CA ALA A 97 -7.12 0.48 19.90
C ALA A 97 -7.75 1.50 18.93
N ILE A 98 -9.06 1.41 18.67
CA ILE A 98 -9.75 2.37 17.80
C ILE A 98 -9.70 3.79 18.40
N ARG A 99 -9.97 3.93 19.71
CA ARG A 99 -9.95 5.22 20.41
C ARG A 99 -8.55 5.79 20.58
N ALA A 100 -7.55 4.91 20.70
CA ALA A 100 -6.13 5.27 20.63
C ALA A 100 -5.68 5.70 19.22
N GLY A 101 -6.54 5.63 18.20
CA GLY A 101 -6.26 6.12 16.86
C GLY A 101 -5.66 5.08 15.91
N TYR A 102 -5.69 3.79 16.29
CA TYR A 102 -5.31 2.71 15.38
C TYR A 102 -6.38 2.47 14.31
N SER A 103 -5.98 1.85 13.19
CA SER A 103 -6.89 1.56 12.08
C SER A 103 -7.99 0.61 12.52
N LYS A 104 -9.27 0.99 12.34
CA LYS A 104 -10.44 0.14 12.65
C LYS A 104 -10.34 -1.25 12.01
N LYS A 105 -9.79 -1.34 10.80
CA LYS A 105 -9.63 -2.61 10.07
C LYS A 105 -8.64 -3.58 10.71
N SER A 106 -7.72 -3.06 11.50
CA SER A 106 -6.63 -3.83 12.13
C SER A 106 -6.66 -3.71 13.65
N ALA A 107 -7.64 -3.01 14.23
CA ALA A 107 -7.68 -2.67 15.64
C ALA A 107 -7.76 -3.90 16.55
N GLU A 108 -8.43 -4.95 16.09
CA GLU A 108 -8.48 -6.23 16.82
C GLU A 108 -7.09 -6.87 16.93
N GLN A 109 -6.41 -7.03 15.79
CA GLN A 109 -5.07 -7.61 15.73
C GLN A 109 -4.05 -6.75 16.48
N ILE A 110 -4.12 -5.43 16.31
CA ILE A 110 -3.26 -4.47 17.01
C ILE A 110 -3.54 -4.50 18.51
N GLY A 111 -4.80 -4.53 18.93
CA GLY A 111 -5.17 -4.60 20.35
C GLY A 111 -4.59 -5.85 21.02
N TYR A 112 -4.71 -7.01 20.37
CA TYR A 112 -4.10 -8.25 20.88
C TYR A 112 -2.57 -8.15 20.96
N GLN A 113 -1.92 -7.64 19.91
CA GLN A 113 -0.47 -7.44 19.90
C GLN A 113 0.01 -6.46 20.98
N LEU A 114 -0.77 -5.40 21.25
CA LEU A 114 -0.46 -4.44 22.30
C LEU A 114 -0.56 -5.07 23.69
N LEU A 115 -1.55 -5.92 23.95
CA LEU A 115 -1.65 -6.66 25.21
C LEU A 115 -0.47 -7.62 25.43
N GLN A 116 0.13 -8.14 24.36
CA GLN A 116 1.32 -9.01 24.45
C GLN A 116 2.64 -8.24 24.62
N LYS A 117 2.67 -6.93 24.36
CA LYS A 117 3.89 -6.15 24.56
C LYS A 117 4.17 -5.96 26.04
N THR A 118 5.36 -6.34 26.48
CA THR A 118 5.79 -6.25 27.88
C THR A 118 5.61 -4.85 28.47
N SER A 119 5.99 -3.78 27.77
CA SER A 119 5.81 -2.40 28.25
C SER A 119 4.35 -2.03 28.50
N VAL A 120 3.44 -2.49 27.64
CA VAL A 120 2.00 -2.22 27.76
C VAL A 120 1.40 -3.05 28.89
N ALA A 121 1.77 -4.33 28.98
CA ALA A 121 1.33 -5.21 30.05
C ALA A 121 1.80 -4.72 31.43
N GLN A 122 3.03 -4.20 31.53
CA GLN A 122 3.54 -3.58 32.75
C GLN A 122 2.73 -2.34 33.13
N ALA A 123 2.42 -1.45 32.18
CA ALA A 123 1.61 -0.27 32.47
C ALA A 123 0.14 -0.56 32.80
N ILE A 124 -0.40 -1.71 32.37
CA ILE A 124 -1.73 -2.19 32.81
C ILE A 124 -1.68 -2.76 34.24
N ALA A 125 -0.52 -3.28 34.66
CA ALA A 125 -0.33 -3.94 35.95
C ALA A 125 0.11 -2.99 37.09
N GLN A 126 0.42 -1.71 36.79
CA GLN A 126 0.69 -0.68 37.79
C GLN A 126 -0.60 -0.20 38.45
#